data_AF-A0A7S0Y7Y2-F1
#
_entry.id   AF-A0A7S0Y7Y2-F1
#
_cell.length_a   1.000
_cell.length_b   1.000
_cell.length_c   1.000
_cell.angle_alpha   90.00
_cell.angle_beta   90.00
_cell.angle_gamma   90.00
#
_symmetry.space_group_name_H-M   'P 1'
#
loop_
_entity.id
_entity.type
_entity.pdbx_description
1 polymer ?
#
loop_
_entity_poly.entity_id
_entity_poly.type
_entity_poly.pdbx_seq_one_letter_code
_entity_poly.pdbx_strand_id
1 'polypeptide(L)'
;IAIVPEGPWVVRNLVTGKPALIGKRLDVSYKYIPRKSNSMECLQICDLDISSGTAIAKKTVNVTRRYMSSLLAVDIGFTIEGQTPEELPEEMMGSIRMHQVDPTQAPSV
;
A
#
# COMPACT_ATOMS: atom_id res chain seq x y z
N ILE A 1 6.17 3.11 1.71
CA ILE A 1 7.40 2.31 1.49
C ILE A 1 7.02 0.84 1.50
N ALA A 2 7.59 0.01 0.63
CA ALA A 2 7.36 -1.44 0.66
C ALA A 2 8.66 -2.20 0.47
N ILE A 3 8.90 -3.24 1.26
CA ILE A 3 10.07 -4.12 1.16
C ILE A 3 9.65 -5.58 1.28
N VAL A 4 10.44 -6.48 0.68
CA VAL A 4 10.26 -7.93 0.77
C VAL A 4 11.45 -8.52 1.52
N PRO A 5 11.37 -8.62 2.86
CA PRO A 5 12.44 -9.22 3.66
C PRO A 5 12.64 -10.70 3.31
N GLU A 6 11.57 -11.45 3.09
CA GLU A 6 11.62 -12.89 2.82
C GLU A 6 10.71 -13.28 1.63
N GLY A 7 11.30 -13.87 0.59
CA GLY A 7 10.56 -14.29 -0.61
C GLY A 7 11.48 -14.54 -1.81
N PRO A 8 10.93 -14.91 -2.99
CA PRO A 8 11.70 -15.23 -4.18
C PRO A 8 12.52 -14.03 -4.65
N TRP A 9 13.73 -14.28 -5.13
CA TRP A 9 14.64 -13.21 -5.58
C TRP A 9 14.00 -12.31 -6.64
N VAL A 10 13.21 -12.88 -7.56
CA VAL A 10 12.52 -12.12 -8.61
C VAL A 10 11.55 -11.08 -8.04
N VAL A 11 10.86 -11.41 -6.95
CA VAL A 11 9.92 -10.48 -6.30
C VAL A 11 10.67 -9.42 -5.50
N ARG A 12 11.75 -9.81 -4.81
CA ARG A 12 12.62 -8.89 -4.08
C ARG A 12 13.23 -7.84 -5.02
N ASN A 13 13.58 -8.22 -6.24
CA ASN A 13 14.10 -7.28 -7.25
C ASN A 13 13.02 -6.35 -7.85
N LEU A 14 11.77 -6.79 -7.90
CA LEU A 14 10.64 -5.96 -8.36
C LEU A 14 10.26 -4.90 -7.32
N VAL A 15 10.37 -5.23 -6.02
CA VAL A 15 10.04 -4.32 -4.91
C VAL A 15 11.30 -3.57 -4.46
N THR A 16 11.52 -2.40 -5.03
CA THR A 16 12.78 -1.64 -4.89
C THR A 16 12.93 -0.83 -3.59
N GLY A 17 12.00 -0.93 -2.64
CA GLY A 17 12.04 -0.12 -1.41
C GLY A 17 11.72 1.37 -1.61
N LYS A 18 11.61 1.85 -2.86
CA LYS A 18 11.33 3.25 -3.16
C LYS A 18 9.91 3.62 -2.71
N PRO A 19 9.73 4.71 -1.93
CA PRO A 19 8.41 5.23 -1.65
C PRO A 19 7.72 5.65 -2.95
N ALA A 20 6.40 5.49 -3.00
CA ALA A 20 5.58 5.89 -4.13
C ALA A 20 4.38 6.70 -3.62
N LEU A 21 4.06 7.77 -4.34
CA LEU A 21 2.85 8.55 -4.10
C LEU A 21 1.65 7.78 -4.67
N ILE A 22 0.93 7.10 -3.80
CA ILE A 22 -0.14 6.17 -4.21
C ILE A 22 -1.23 6.89 -5.00
N GLY A 23 -1.61 8.11 -4.58
CA GLY A 23 -2.61 8.93 -5.26
C GLY A 23 -2.25 9.39 -6.69
N LYS A 24 -0.98 9.24 -7.12
CA LYS A 24 -0.56 9.50 -8.52
C LYS A 24 -0.49 8.22 -9.37
N ARG A 25 -0.59 7.05 -8.74
CA ARG A 25 -0.35 5.74 -9.37
C ARG A 25 -1.61 4.90 -9.49
N LEU A 26 -2.55 5.09 -8.57
CA LEU A 26 -3.85 4.43 -8.52
C LEU A 26 -4.95 5.48 -8.51
N ASP A 27 -6.14 5.09 -8.95
CA ASP A 27 -7.32 5.90 -8.69
C ASP A 27 -7.64 5.79 -7.19
N VAL A 28 -7.76 6.94 -6.52
CA VAL A 28 -7.97 7.01 -5.08
C VAL A 28 -9.17 7.88 -4.78
N SER A 29 -10.11 7.36 -4.00
CA SER A 29 -11.16 8.17 -3.40
C SER A 29 -10.83 8.49 -1.95
N TYR A 30 -10.96 9.77 -1.60
CA TYR A 30 -10.70 10.27 -0.26
C TYR A 30 -12.01 10.62 0.42
N LYS A 31 -12.20 10.13 1.64
CA LYS A 31 -13.32 10.50 2.50
C LYS A 31 -12.80 11.05 3.81
N TYR A 32 -13.06 12.34 4.03
CA TYR A 32 -12.76 13.00 5.28
C TYR A 32 -14.00 12.99 6.18
N ILE A 33 -13.85 12.48 7.39
CA ILE A 33 -14.87 12.53 8.44
C ILE A 33 -14.39 13.52 9.49
N PRO A 34 -14.93 14.75 9.49
CA PRO A 34 -14.55 15.77 10.46
C PRO A 34 -14.94 15.33 11.86
N ARG A 35 -14.16 15.81 12.84
CA ARG A 35 -14.42 15.59 14.26
C ARG A 35 -15.85 16.04 14.61
N LYS A 36 -16.62 15.14 15.22
CA LYS A 36 -17.87 15.51 15.90
C LYS A 36 -17.56 15.91 17.33
N SER A 37 -18.33 16.88 17.86
CA SER A 37 -18.21 17.34 19.24
C SER A 37 -18.13 16.15 20.20
N ASN A 38 -17.07 16.11 21.02
CA ASN A 38 -16.74 15.08 22.02
C ASN A 38 -16.12 13.75 21.55
N SER A 39 -15.74 13.59 20.27
CA SER A 39 -14.89 12.47 19.82
C SER A 39 -13.44 12.92 19.62
N MET A 40 -12.49 12.01 19.86
CA MET A 40 -11.08 12.38 20.03
C MET A 40 -10.29 12.48 18.72
N GLU A 41 -10.80 11.98 17.59
CA GLU A 41 -9.98 11.86 16.37
C GLU A 41 -10.76 12.21 15.09
N CYS A 42 -10.07 12.88 14.17
CA CYS A 42 -10.51 13.04 12.79
C CYS A 42 -10.13 11.77 12.01
N LEU A 43 -10.96 11.35 11.07
CA LEU A 43 -10.73 10.12 10.30
C LEU A 43 -10.65 10.46 8.82
N GLN A 44 -9.55 10.06 8.19
CA GLN A 44 -9.38 10.09 6.74
C GLN A 44 -9.33 8.66 6.21
N ILE A 45 -10.20 8.36 5.25
CA ILE A 45 -10.25 7.07 4.57
C ILE A 45 -9.76 7.29 3.14
N CYS A 46 -8.84 6.43 2.71
CA CYS A 46 -8.29 6.43 1.35
C CYS A 46 -8.61 5.07 0.72
N ASP A 47 -9.59 5.03 -0.17
CA ASP A 47 -9.90 3.80 -0.91
C ASP A 47 -9.03 3.75 -2.17
N LEU A 48 -8.28 2.67 -2.32
CA LEU A 48 -7.34 2.48 -3.43
C LEU A 48 -7.95 1.54 -4.46
N ASP A 49 -8.26 2.04 -5.64
CA ASP A 49 -8.74 1.21 -6.75
C ASP A 49 -7.57 0.75 -7.64
N ILE A 50 -7.36 -0.57 -7.67
CA ILE A 50 -6.35 -1.23 -8.51
C ILE A 50 -6.99 -1.76 -9.81
N SER A 51 -8.30 -1.93 -9.83
CA SER A 51 -9.07 -2.56 -10.91
C SER A 51 -9.28 -1.62 -12.11
N SER A 52 -9.43 -0.33 -11.84
CA SER A 52 -9.52 0.75 -12.83
C SER A 52 -8.17 1.08 -13.49
N GLY A 53 -7.07 0.59 -12.91
CA GLY A 53 -5.71 0.90 -13.33
C GLY A 53 -5.38 0.45 -14.76
N THR A 54 -4.36 1.13 -15.33
CA THR A 54 -3.81 0.85 -16.67
C THR A 54 -3.42 -0.62 -16.86
N ALA A 55 -3.22 -1.07 -18.11
CA ALA A 55 -2.79 -2.44 -18.43
C ALA A 55 -1.55 -2.90 -17.63
N ILE A 56 -0.69 -1.96 -17.24
CA ILE A 56 0.50 -2.20 -16.39
C ILE A 56 0.10 -2.59 -14.97
N ALA A 57 -0.91 -1.96 -14.37
CA ALA A 57 -1.41 -2.32 -13.03
C ALA A 57 -1.95 -3.75 -13.01
N LYS A 58 -2.77 -4.12 -14.00
CA LYS A 58 -3.32 -5.48 -14.15
C LYS A 58 -2.21 -6.53 -14.34
N LYS A 59 -1.17 -6.20 -15.13
CA LYS A 59 -0.01 -7.08 -15.32
C LYS A 59 0.77 -7.26 -14.01
N THR A 60 1.01 -6.19 -13.27
CA THR A 60 1.69 -6.24 -11.97
C THR A 60 0.91 -7.08 -10.97
N VAL A 61 -0.41 -6.88 -10.84
CA VAL A 61 -1.27 -7.69 -9.97
C VAL A 61 -1.20 -9.17 -10.34
N ASN A 62 -1.29 -9.50 -11.64
CA ASN A 62 -1.21 -10.90 -12.09
C ASN A 62 0.16 -11.54 -11.82
N VAL A 63 1.25 -10.80 -11.98
CA VAL A 63 2.59 -11.26 -11.63
C VAL A 63 2.68 -11.47 -10.12
N THR A 64 2.29 -10.47 -9.31
CA THR A 64 2.30 -10.58 -7.85
C THR A 64 1.44 -11.75 -7.38
N ARG A 65 0.25 -11.96 -7.95
CA ARG A 65 -0.64 -13.10 -7.64
C ARG A 65 0.03 -14.45 -7.87
N ARG A 66 0.83 -14.60 -8.94
CA ARG A 66 1.56 -15.84 -9.22
C ARG A 66 2.67 -16.14 -8.21
N TYR A 67 3.28 -15.11 -7.65
CA TYR A 67 4.38 -15.25 -6.69
C TYR A 67 3.93 -15.04 -5.22
N MET A 68 2.66 -14.72 -4.98
CA MET A 68 2.13 -14.40 -3.65
C MET A 68 2.18 -15.61 -2.71
N SER A 69 1.89 -16.81 -3.21
CA SER A 69 2.00 -18.06 -2.44
C SER A 69 3.44 -18.38 -2.00
N SER A 70 4.44 -17.81 -2.68
CA SER A 70 5.86 -17.96 -2.33
C SER A 70 6.43 -16.78 -1.54
N LEU A 71 5.64 -15.71 -1.35
CA LEU A 71 6.04 -14.56 -0.53
C LEU A 71 5.88 -14.90 0.96
N LEU A 72 6.98 -14.90 1.69
CA LEU A 72 7.01 -15.29 3.09
C LEU A 72 6.75 -14.09 4.02
N ALA A 73 7.31 -12.93 3.68
CA ALA A 73 7.07 -11.70 4.42
C ALA A 73 7.18 -10.45 3.53
N VAL A 74 6.26 -9.51 3.71
CA VAL A 74 6.24 -8.19 3.07
C VAL A 74 5.99 -7.13 4.12
N ASP A 75 6.82 -6.08 4.15
CA ASP A 75 6.61 -4.93 5.01
C ASP A 75 6.13 -3.74 4.19
N ILE A 76 5.10 -3.08 4.67
CA ILE A 76 4.56 -1.85 4.08
C ILE A 76 4.53 -0.79 5.17
N GLY A 77 5.15 0.36 4.91
CA GLY A 77 5.09 1.55 5.75
C GLY A 77 4.33 2.67 5.05
N PHE A 78 3.51 3.40 5.80
CA PHE A 78 2.71 4.53 5.32
C PHE A 78 3.24 5.84 5.89
N THR A 79 3.26 6.87 5.06
CA THR A 79 3.62 8.24 5.41
C THR A 79 2.74 9.18 4.61
N ILE A 80 2.48 10.37 5.14
CA ILE A 80 1.90 11.47 4.37
C ILE A 80 3.03 12.17 3.61
N GLU A 81 2.74 12.62 2.40
CA GLU A 81 3.67 13.43 1.59
C GLU A 81 3.77 14.83 2.19
N GLY A 82 4.96 15.23 2.64
CA GLY A 82 5.23 16.62 3.00
C GLY A 82 5.23 17.50 1.75
N GLN A 83 4.53 18.63 1.79
CA GLN A 83 4.48 19.64 0.73
C GLN A 83 5.28 20.90 1.10
N THR A 84 5.57 21.13 2.38
CA THR A 84 6.34 22.29 2.84
C THR A 84 7.62 21.89 3.60
N PRO A 85 8.63 22.79 3.70
CA PRO A 85 9.87 22.50 4.43
C PRO A 85 9.68 22.15 5.91
N GLU A 86 8.62 22.69 6.53
CA GLU A 86 8.29 22.44 7.93
C GLU A 86 7.71 21.04 8.17
N GLU A 87 7.20 20.41 7.12
CA GLU A 87 6.66 19.05 7.14
C GLU A 87 7.73 17.98 6.88
N LEU A 88 8.99 18.39 6.69
CA LEU A 88 10.13 17.49 6.44
C LEU A 88 11.04 17.35 7.68
N PRO A 89 11.60 16.15 7.93
CA PRO A 89 11.39 14.92 7.16
C PRO A 89 10.01 14.31 7.44
N GLU A 90 9.46 13.58 6.48
CA GLU A 90 8.17 12.92 6.66
C GLU A 90 8.25 11.83 7.75
N GLU A 91 7.25 11.81 8.63
CA GLU A 91 7.17 10.81 9.70
C GLU A 91 6.31 9.60 9.30
N MET A 92 6.79 8.39 9.62
CA MET A 92 6.04 7.17 9.37
C MET A 92 4.81 7.11 10.28
N MET A 93 3.63 7.13 9.67
CA MET A 93 2.35 7.01 10.39
C MET A 93 2.14 5.60 10.96
N GLY A 94 2.64 4.59 10.26
CA GLY A 94 2.46 3.21 10.66
C GLY A 94 3.07 2.24 9.67
N SER A 95 3.21 1.00 10.10
CA SER A 95 3.69 -0.09 9.26
C SER A 95 2.93 -1.38 9.54
N ILE A 96 2.92 -2.25 8.54
CA ILE A 96 2.35 -3.58 8.61
C ILE A 96 3.32 -4.57 7.99
N ARG A 97 3.52 -5.70 8.67
CA ARG A 97 4.15 -6.89 8.10
C ARG A 97 3.08 -7.92 7.80
N MET A 98 3.06 -8.41 6.57
CA MET A 98 2.18 -9.48 6.14
C MET A 98 2.98 -10.74 5.91
N HIS A 99 2.46 -11.87 6.38
CA HIS A 99 3.08 -13.19 6.24
C HIS A 99 2.20 -14.12 5.42
N GLN A 100 2.83 -14.86 4.50
CA GLN A 100 2.22 -15.97 3.75
C GLN A 100 0.77 -15.69 3.28
N VAL A 101 0.58 -14.55 2.63
CA VAL A 101 -0.74 -14.15 2.13
C VAL A 101 -1.13 -15.04 0.95
N ASP A 102 -2.15 -15.87 1.13
CA ASP A 102 -2.72 -16.70 0.07
C ASP A 102 -3.96 -16.00 -0.54
N PRO A 103 -3.84 -15.41 -1.74
CA PRO A 103 -4.96 -14.74 -2.39
C PRO A 103 -6.03 -15.71 -2.90
N THR A 104 -5.79 -17.02 -2.89
CA THR A 104 -6.80 -18.02 -3.29
C THR A 104 -7.82 -18.31 -2.19
N GLN A 105 -7.49 -17.98 -0.94
CA GLN A 105 -8.39 -18.06 0.21
C GLN A 105 -9.25 -16.80 0.39
N ALA A 106 -9.03 -15.78 -0.43
CA ALA A 106 -9.83 -14.57 -0.38
C ALA A 106 -11.29 -14.88 -0.78
N PRO A 107 -12.29 -14.35 -0.04
CA PRO A 107 -13.68 -14.53 -0.42
C PRO A 107 -13.91 -13.96 -1.82
N SER A 108 -14.55 -14.74 -2.69
CA SER A 108 -15.03 -14.26 -3.98
C SER A 108 -16.18 -13.28 -3.74
N VAL A 109 -15.90 -12.01 -4.00
CA VAL A 109 -16.89 -10.92 -4.04
C VAL A 109 -17.70 -10.95 -5.32
#